data_AF-A0A850BG55-F1
#
_entry.id   AF-A0A850BG55-F1
#
_cell.length_a   1.000
_cell.length_b   1.000
_cell.length_c   1.000
_cell.angle_alpha   90.00
_cell.angle_beta   90.00
_cell.angle_gamma   90.00
#
_symmetry.space_group_name_H-M   'P 1'
#
loop_
_entity.id
_entity.type
_entity.pdbx_description
1 polymer ?
#
loop_
_entity_poly.entity_id
_entity_poly.type
_entity_poly.pdbx_seq_one_letter_code
_entity_poly.pdbx_strand_id
1 'polypeptide(L)'
;GGSLGAAWVTTERRVAAEAIWPADGVKSPEREAAMVPLVRARLAITGPITSELLAISLGLDEADVNIALGRVEADGGVLRGRFSPLVPQGVIEWCDRRLLARIHRRTVDALRRAIEPVSPSDLMRFLFAWQGVSEGASLHGRAGLLKAIEKLQGFELAAGAWESEVLPARVAKYDPAWLDALCLSGEVVWGRLAPRDATKAPPRSAPVTLARRRDLAWLLAPRDDLDIRAGSPPAPPPPLLSPPAASILAALTSAGASFFDDIVRMTGLPLAEVEDGIWELVAAGKVTGDGFAGLRALLVPPSKRVMSRRVHGDRYGFAAPLAVTGRWSLLRVPPLPPVESPGDPSRRDDGLSALEPLARQYLARYGVVLRELLAREASPPAWRDLLRVYRRLEARGEIRGGRFVAGLVGEQFALPEALEALRAIHRAPRKGEVVRLSACDPLNLAGILTPGPRVPAMTTGVVVFRDGIPLSEEEARAVVIGKPAGRKATAARAERAPALSASSPSGS
;
A
#
# COMPACT_ATOMS: atom_id res chain seq x y z
N GLY A 1 -4.29 30.71 55.58
CA GLY A 1 -5.72 30.35 55.67
C GLY A 1 -6.53 31.36 54.90
N GLY A 2 -6.84 31.07 53.63
CA GLY A 2 -7.84 31.83 52.89
C GLY A 2 -9.19 31.17 53.15
N SER A 3 -10.17 31.94 53.60
CA SER A 3 -11.56 31.50 53.64
C SER A 3 -11.97 31.09 52.22
N LEU A 4 -12.17 29.77 52.01
CA LEU A 4 -12.93 29.30 50.86
C LEU A 4 -14.31 29.93 51.00
N GLY A 5 -14.68 30.80 50.06
CA GLY A 5 -16.03 31.35 49.97
C GLY A 5 -17.06 30.22 49.90
N ALA A 6 -18.30 30.49 50.31
CA ALA A 6 -19.38 29.50 50.34
C ALA A 6 -19.46 28.72 49.02
N ALA A 7 -19.14 27.42 49.07
CA ALA A 7 -19.21 26.51 47.94
C ALA A 7 -20.57 25.82 47.90
N TRP A 8 -21.18 25.75 46.72
CA TRP A 8 -22.46 25.10 46.52
C TRP A 8 -22.23 23.69 45.99
N VAL A 9 -22.82 22.68 46.64
CA VAL A 9 -22.78 21.28 46.23
C VAL A 9 -24.21 20.75 46.16
N THR A 10 -24.49 19.83 45.23
CA THR A 10 -25.78 19.14 45.21
C THR A 10 -25.92 18.24 46.43
N THR A 11 -27.16 18.08 46.92
CA THR A 11 -27.46 17.34 48.16
C THR A 11 -26.91 15.92 48.13
N GLU A 12 -26.98 15.24 46.99
CA GLU A 12 -26.47 13.88 46.80
C GLU A 12 -24.94 13.76 46.81
N ARG A 13 -24.21 14.89 46.68
CA ARG A 13 -22.75 14.94 46.74
C ARG A 13 -22.21 15.56 48.02
N ARG A 14 -23.09 15.94 48.96
CA ARG A 14 -22.73 16.58 50.23
C ARG A 14 -21.70 15.79 51.04
N VAL A 15 -21.93 14.50 51.25
CA VAL A 15 -21.03 13.62 52.03
C VAL A 15 -19.62 13.58 51.42
N ALA A 16 -19.53 13.49 50.08
CA ALA A 16 -18.26 13.50 49.39
C ALA A 16 -17.56 14.88 49.48
N ALA A 17 -18.31 15.98 49.42
CA ALA A 17 -17.76 17.32 49.57
C ALA A 17 -17.24 17.57 50.99
N GLU A 18 -17.99 17.16 52.02
CA GLU A 18 -17.57 17.24 53.44
C GLU A 18 -16.32 16.39 53.71
N ALA A 19 -16.17 15.23 53.04
CA ALA A 19 -14.96 14.42 53.14
C ALA A 19 -13.72 15.07 52.50
N ILE A 20 -13.90 15.84 51.41
CA ILE A 20 -12.81 16.51 50.67
C ILE A 20 -12.41 17.81 51.34
N TRP A 21 -13.40 18.61 51.76
CA TRP A 21 -13.26 19.91 52.44
C TRP A 21 -13.96 19.87 53.80
N PRO A 22 -13.35 19.23 54.80
CA PRO A 22 -13.93 19.12 56.14
C PRO A 22 -13.94 20.48 56.84
N ALA A 23 -15.05 20.81 57.51
CA ALA A 23 -15.24 22.09 58.19
C ALA A 23 -14.33 22.29 59.41
N ASP A 24 -13.94 21.20 60.07
CA ASP A 24 -13.05 21.15 61.23
C ASP A 24 -11.57 21.01 60.85
N GLY A 25 -11.26 20.89 59.56
CA GLY A 25 -9.90 20.72 59.03
C GLY A 25 -9.30 19.32 59.25
N VAL A 26 -10.05 18.37 59.82
CA VAL A 26 -9.57 17.01 60.08
C VAL A 26 -9.75 16.15 58.82
N LYS A 27 -8.65 15.60 58.27
CA LYS A 27 -8.71 14.76 57.07
C LYS A 27 -9.52 13.48 57.33
N SER A 28 -10.66 13.35 56.64
CA SER A 28 -11.49 12.13 56.66
C SER A 28 -10.75 10.94 56.01
N PRO A 29 -10.88 9.71 56.53
CA PRO A 29 -10.33 8.51 55.89
C PRO A 29 -10.95 8.24 54.51
N GLU A 30 -12.16 8.75 54.24
CA GLU A 30 -12.86 8.59 52.96
C GLU A 30 -12.47 9.65 51.92
N ARG A 31 -11.63 10.62 52.30
CA ARG A 31 -11.23 11.76 51.46
C ARG A 31 -10.65 11.31 50.11
N GLU A 32 -9.75 10.34 50.14
CA GLU A 32 -9.14 9.82 48.91
C GLU A 32 -10.14 9.13 47.98
N ALA A 33 -11.12 8.42 48.54
CA ALA A 33 -12.18 7.74 47.78
C ALA A 33 -13.14 8.77 47.15
N ALA A 34 -13.44 9.86 47.85
CA ALA A 34 -14.27 10.96 47.37
C ALA A 34 -13.59 11.80 46.28
N MET A 35 -12.26 11.91 46.29
CA MET A 35 -11.49 12.69 45.31
C MET A 35 -11.46 12.07 43.90
N VAL A 36 -11.42 10.74 43.80
CA VAL A 36 -11.39 10.01 42.52
C VAL A 36 -12.55 10.41 41.58
N PRO A 37 -13.84 10.37 41.99
CA PRO A 37 -14.94 10.78 41.13
C PRO A 37 -14.93 12.29 40.82
N LEU A 38 -14.45 13.14 41.72
CA LEU A 38 -14.32 14.58 41.48
C LEU A 38 -13.29 14.89 40.39
N VAL A 39 -12.09 14.31 40.50
CA VAL A 39 -11.03 14.43 39.50
C VAL A 39 -11.50 13.90 38.15
N ARG A 40 -12.16 12.73 38.13
CA ARG A 40 -12.74 12.15 36.91
C ARG A 40 -13.77 13.08 36.27
N ALA A 41 -14.68 13.65 37.05
CA ALA A 41 -15.70 14.58 36.56
C ALA A 41 -15.07 15.86 35.97
N ARG A 42 -14.04 16.40 36.62
CA ARG A 42 -13.32 17.59 36.13
C ARG A 42 -12.59 17.32 34.81
N LEU A 43 -11.92 16.18 34.69
CA LEU A 43 -11.19 15.80 33.48
C LEU A 43 -12.12 15.55 32.28
N ALA A 44 -13.36 15.13 32.51
CA ALA A 44 -14.34 14.89 31.45
C ALA A 44 -14.72 16.14 30.63
N ILE A 45 -14.43 17.36 31.13
CA ILE A 45 -14.80 18.64 30.52
C ILE A 45 -13.63 19.60 30.24
N THR A 46 -12.42 19.34 30.77
CA THR A 46 -11.32 20.33 30.75
C THR A 46 -10.37 20.16 29.55
N GLY A 47 -10.22 18.95 29.02
CA GLY A 47 -9.19 18.63 28.02
C GLY A 47 -7.84 18.30 28.66
N PRO A 48 -6.74 18.25 27.89
CA PRO A 48 -5.39 18.09 28.42
C PRO A 48 -5.05 19.18 29.45
N ILE A 49 -4.59 18.78 30.64
CA ILE A 49 -4.26 19.69 31.75
C ILE A 49 -3.12 19.11 32.60
N THR A 50 -2.27 19.96 33.19
CA THR A 50 -1.23 19.52 34.14
C THR A 50 -1.83 19.23 35.51
N SER A 51 -1.12 18.46 36.34
CA SER A 51 -1.51 18.18 37.74
C SER A 51 -1.66 19.47 38.55
N GLU A 52 -0.71 20.39 38.40
CA GLU A 52 -0.71 21.71 39.04
C GLU A 52 -1.97 22.53 38.70
N LEU A 53 -2.27 22.70 37.41
CA LEU A 53 -3.44 23.48 36.97
C LEU A 53 -4.75 22.79 37.40
N LEU A 54 -4.78 21.46 37.42
CA LEU A 54 -5.94 20.72 37.87
C LEU A 54 -6.17 20.93 39.37
N ALA A 55 -5.12 20.88 40.18
CA ALA A 55 -5.15 21.12 41.62
C ALA A 55 -5.61 22.55 41.94
N ILE A 56 -5.05 23.55 41.25
CA ILE A 56 -5.50 24.95 41.33
C ILE A 56 -6.98 25.06 40.98
N SER A 57 -7.42 24.41 39.90
CA SER A 57 -8.81 24.50 39.44
C SER A 57 -9.83 23.87 40.40
N LEU A 58 -9.38 22.92 41.22
CA LEU A 58 -10.21 22.25 42.22
C LEU A 58 -10.02 22.84 43.62
N GLY A 59 -9.04 23.71 43.85
CA GLY A 59 -8.70 24.19 45.19
C GLY A 59 -8.19 23.08 46.12
N LEU A 60 -7.39 22.16 45.56
CA LEU A 60 -6.81 21.00 46.26
C LEU A 60 -5.29 21.05 46.23
N ASP A 61 -4.65 20.27 47.11
CA ASP A 61 -3.21 20.04 47.07
C ASP A 61 -2.85 19.14 45.86
N GLU A 62 -1.74 19.46 45.19
CA GLU A 62 -1.29 18.72 44.01
C GLU A 62 -0.96 17.26 44.35
N ALA A 63 -0.40 16.97 45.53
CA ALA A 63 -0.07 15.61 45.95
C ALA A 63 -1.33 14.73 46.05
N ASP A 64 -2.41 15.28 46.62
CA ASP A 64 -3.69 14.58 46.73
C ASP A 64 -4.30 14.33 45.34
N VAL A 65 -4.21 15.31 44.43
CA VAL A 65 -4.69 15.17 43.04
C VAL A 65 -3.88 14.12 42.29
N ASN A 66 -2.56 14.04 42.48
CA ASN A 66 -1.71 13.03 41.85
C ASN A 66 -2.07 11.59 42.32
N ILE A 67 -2.40 11.41 43.60
CA ILE A 67 -2.89 10.11 44.12
C ILE A 67 -4.21 9.72 43.43
N ALA A 68 -5.15 10.66 43.34
CA ALA A 68 -6.42 10.42 42.67
C ALA A 68 -6.24 10.14 41.16
N LEU A 69 -5.36 10.87 40.48
CA LEU A 69 -5.00 10.65 39.07
C LEU A 69 -4.43 9.25 38.84
N GLY A 70 -3.52 8.78 39.72
CA GLY A 70 -2.98 7.43 39.65
C GLY A 70 -4.06 6.34 39.75
N ARG A 71 -5.06 6.53 40.62
CA ARG A 71 -6.23 5.62 40.71
C ARG A 71 -7.10 5.67 39.45
N VAL A 72 -7.39 6.87 38.93
CA VAL A 72 -8.18 7.01 37.70
C VAL A 72 -7.44 6.44 36.49
N GLU A 73 -6.10 6.51 36.46
CA GLU A 73 -5.26 5.90 35.44
C GLU A 73 -5.28 4.37 35.53
N ALA A 74 -5.18 3.81 36.74
CA ALA A 74 -5.29 2.37 36.98
C ALA A 74 -6.64 1.81 36.51
N ASP A 75 -7.73 2.56 36.71
CA ASP A 75 -9.07 2.24 36.18
C ASP A 75 -9.19 2.45 34.65
N GLY A 76 -8.18 3.04 34.00
CA GLY A 76 -8.18 3.38 32.59
C GLY A 76 -9.11 4.54 32.21
N GLY A 77 -9.48 5.42 33.15
CA GLY A 77 -10.29 6.60 32.85
C GLY A 77 -9.51 7.69 32.10
N VAL A 78 -8.21 7.81 32.38
CA VAL A 78 -7.34 8.88 31.89
C VAL A 78 -6.11 8.35 31.16
N LEU A 79 -5.42 9.25 30.47
CA LEU A 79 -4.11 9.02 29.87
C LEU A 79 -3.17 10.12 30.33
N ARG A 80 -1.94 9.73 30.69
CA ARG A 80 -0.82 10.65 30.94
C ARG A 80 0.03 10.79 29.67
N GLY A 81 0.50 11.99 29.39
CA GLY A 81 1.39 12.23 28.24
C GLY A 81 1.52 13.71 27.92
N ARG A 82 2.05 14.02 26.73
CA ARG A 82 2.08 15.38 26.20
C ARG A 82 1.12 15.46 25.03
N PHE A 83 0.08 16.28 25.15
CA PHE A 83 -0.99 16.42 24.16
C PHE A 83 -1.03 17.81 23.54
N SER A 84 -0.60 18.83 24.27
CA SER A 84 -0.59 20.22 23.84
C SER A 84 0.80 20.64 23.31
N PRO A 85 0.89 21.27 22.12
CA PRO A 85 2.18 21.69 21.55
C PRO A 85 2.83 22.84 22.35
N LEU A 86 2.02 23.62 23.07
CA LEU A 86 2.44 24.79 23.86
C LEU A 86 3.13 24.41 25.18
N VAL A 87 3.04 23.16 25.60
CA VAL A 87 3.62 22.69 26.87
C VAL A 87 5.09 22.31 26.66
N PRO A 88 6.02 22.76 27.53
CA PRO A 88 7.45 22.42 27.45
C PRO A 88 7.72 20.91 27.44
N GLN A 89 8.88 20.51 26.91
CA GLN A 89 9.31 19.11 27.00
C GLN A 89 9.52 18.70 28.47
N GLY A 90 9.09 17.50 28.83
CA GLY A 90 9.21 16.95 30.20
C GLY A 90 8.00 17.21 31.09
N VAL A 91 7.08 18.10 30.71
CA VAL A 91 5.84 18.35 31.46
C VAL A 91 4.77 17.33 31.05
N ILE A 92 4.13 16.72 32.05
CA ILE A 92 3.09 15.70 31.87
C ILE A 92 1.72 16.35 31.99
N GLU A 93 0.87 16.09 30.99
CA GLU A 93 -0.54 16.39 30.99
C GLU A 93 -1.38 15.13 31.22
N TRP A 94 -2.54 15.32 31.80
CA TRP A 94 -3.57 14.32 32.02
C TRP A 94 -4.80 14.67 31.21
N CYS A 95 -5.41 13.68 30.57
CA CYS A 95 -6.67 13.88 29.84
C CYS A 95 -7.58 12.66 30.00
N ASP A 96 -8.89 12.92 30.10
CA ASP A 96 -9.91 11.86 29.98
C ASP A 96 -9.79 11.17 28.62
N ARG A 97 -9.81 9.83 28.62
CA ARG A 97 -9.58 9.01 27.42
C ARG A 97 -10.64 9.25 26.34
N ARG A 98 -11.92 9.40 26.73
CA ARG A 98 -13.04 9.61 25.80
C ARG A 98 -13.02 11.03 25.24
N LEU A 99 -12.68 12.02 26.07
CA LEU A 99 -12.52 13.40 25.65
C LEU A 99 -11.34 13.55 24.68
N LEU A 100 -10.18 12.95 24.99
CA LEU A 100 -9.02 12.97 24.10
C LEU A 100 -9.35 12.36 22.74
N ALA A 101 -10.04 11.21 22.72
CA ALA A 101 -10.49 10.57 21.49
C ALA A 101 -11.50 11.44 20.71
N ARG A 102 -12.34 12.25 21.38
CA ARG A 102 -13.23 13.22 20.73
C ARG A 102 -12.46 14.42 20.15
N ILE A 103 -11.52 14.98 20.91
CA ILE A 103 -10.65 16.08 20.45
C ILE A 103 -9.89 15.62 19.21
N HIS A 104 -9.23 14.48 19.29
CA HIS A 104 -8.47 13.90 18.19
C HIS A 104 -9.33 13.70 16.94
N ARG A 105 -10.50 13.06 17.06
CA ARG A 105 -11.44 12.89 15.92
C ARG A 105 -11.85 14.22 15.30
N ARG A 106 -12.19 15.23 16.11
CA ARG A 106 -12.55 16.56 15.60
C ARG A 106 -11.39 17.25 14.87
N THR A 107 -10.17 17.12 15.38
CA THR A 107 -8.97 17.65 14.73
C THR A 107 -8.75 16.96 13.37
N VAL A 108 -8.85 15.63 13.33
CA VAL A 108 -8.75 14.85 12.09
C VAL A 108 -9.84 15.25 11.09
N ASP A 109 -11.09 15.37 11.53
CA ASP A 109 -12.21 15.78 10.68
C ASP A 109 -12.05 17.20 10.13
N ALA A 110 -11.52 18.14 10.93
CA ALA A 110 -11.22 19.49 10.47
C ALA A 110 -10.11 19.49 9.40
N LEU A 111 -9.03 18.72 9.63
CA LEU A 111 -7.95 18.54 8.66
C LEU A 111 -8.44 17.90 7.36
N ARG A 112 -9.34 16.90 7.45
CA ARG A 112 -10.00 16.25 6.31
C ARG A 112 -10.76 17.25 5.42
N ARG A 113 -11.42 18.24 6.03
CA ARG A 113 -12.22 19.26 5.33
C ARG A 113 -11.39 20.37 4.70
N ALA A 114 -10.20 20.64 5.23
CA ALA A 114 -9.33 21.73 4.76
C ALA A 114 -8.54 21.39 3.48
N ILE A 115 -8.72 20.18 2.92
CA ILE A 115 -7.97 19.71 1.76
C ILE A 115 -8.69 20.11 0.48
N GLU A 116 -8.02 20.89 -0.36
CA GLU A 116 -8.41 21.12 -1.75
C GLU A 116 -8.13 19.86 -2.59
N PRO A 117 -9.14 19.31 -3.28
CA PRO A 117 -8.97 18.10 -4.08
C PRO A 117 -8.31 18.40 -5.43
N VAL A 118 -7.34 17.58 -5.84
CA VAL A 118 -6.68 17.66 -7.15
C VAL A 118 -7.41 16.86 -8.22
N SER A 119 -7.10 17.11 -9.50
CA SER A 119 -7.67 16.33 -10.60
C SER A 119 -7.07 14.91 -10.70
N PRO A 120 -7.79 13.91 -11.26
CA PRO A 120 -7.21 12.59 -11.53
C PRO A 120 -5.98 12.62 -12.45
N SER A 121 -5.92 13.59 -13.36
CA SER A 121 -4.76 13.84 -14.23
C SER A 121 -3.53 14.26 -13.41
N ASP A 122 -3.71 15.10 -12.40
CA ASP A 122 -2.60 15.50 -11.52
C ASP A 122 -2.17 14.36 -10.59
N LEU A 123 -3.11 13.50 -10.14
CA LEU A 123 -2.76 12.27 -9.46
C LEU A 123 -1.88 11.37 -10.36
N MET A 124 -2.21 11.22 -11.65
CA MET A 124 -1.40 10.44 -12.58
C MET A 124 0.00 11.05 -12.78
N ARG A 125 0.11 12.37 -12.96
CA ARG A 125 1.41 13.08 -13.03
C ARG A 125 2.24 12.85 -11.77
N PHE A 126 1.60 12.95 -10.60
CA PHE A 126 2.23 12.64 -9.32
C PHE A 126 2.72 11.19 -9.26
N LEU A 127 1.90 10.21 -9.69
CA LEU A 127 2.28 8.80 -9.68
C LEU A 127 3.47 8.51 -10.58
N PHE A 128 3.59 9.15 -11.74
CA PHE A 128 4.75 9.02 -12.62
C PHE A 128 6.03 9.48 -11.92
N ALA A 129 6.00 10.64 -11.27
CA ALA A 129 7.13 11.14 -10.49
C ALA A 129 7.42 10.27 -9.25
N TRP A 130 6.38 9.88 -8.52
CA TRP A 130 6.48 9.08 -7.31
C TRP A 130 7.12 7.72 -7.57
N GLN A 131 6.84 7.10 -8.73
CA GLN A 131 7.39 5.80 -9.12
C GLN A 131 8.68 5.89 -9.92
N GLY A 132 9.19 7.09 -10.22
CA GLY A 132 10.44 7.29 -10.96
C GLY A 132 10.32 7.08 -12.48
N VAL A 133 9.11 7.20 -13.03
CA VAL A 133 8.82 7.04 -14.46
C VAL A 133 8.89 8.37 -15.21
N SER A 134 8.62 9.49 -14.55
CA SER A 134 8.71 10.81 -15.19
C SER A 134 10.15 11.20 -15.51
N GLU A 135 10.31 12.11 -16.47
CA GLU A 135 11.63 12.61 -16.85
C GLU A 135 12.37 13.23 -15.63
N GLY A 136 13.62 12.81 -15.40
CA GLY A 136 14.44 13.27 -14.28
C GLY A 136 14.13 12.64 -12.91
N ALA A 137 13.10 11.81 -12.79
CA ALA A 137 12.78 11.08 -11.55
C ALA A 137 13.36 9.65 -11.51
N SER A 138 13.98 9.19 -12.59
CA SER A 138 14.52 7.84 -12.69
C SER A 138 15.63 7.58 -11.67
N LEU A 139 15.57 6.39 -11.09
CA LEU A 139 16.55 5.89 -10.14
C LEU A 139 17.80 5.40 -10.88
N HIS A 140 18.92 5.26 -10.16
CA HIS A 140 20.20 4.91 -10.76
C HIS A 140 20.89 3.77 -10.02
N GLY A 141 21.53 2.88 -10.80
CA GLY A 141 22.35 1.79 -10.28
C GLY A 141 21.58 0.76 -9.46
N ARG A 142 22.34 -0.16 -8.84
CA ARG A 142 21.81 -1.26 -8.02
C ARG A 142 20.97 -0.76 -6.81
N ALA A 143 21.39 0.30 -6.14
CA ALA A 143 20.64 0.87 -5.01
C ALA A 143 19.30 1.48 -5.47
N GLY A 144 19.28 2.13 -6.64
CA GLY A 144 18.05 2.62 -7.26
C GLY A 144 17.10 1.49 -7.63
N LEU A 145 17.62 0.39 -8.19
CA LEU A 145 16.84 -0.81 -8.48
C LEU A 145 16.19 -1.39 -7.22
N LEU A 146 16.93 -1.52 -6.12
CA LEU A 146 16.37 -2.00 -4.86
C LEU A 146 15.20 -1.11 -4.38
N LYS A 147 15.34 0.22 -4.44
CA LYS A 147 14.26 1.16 -4.11
C LYS A 147 13.04 1.00 -5.01
N ALA A 148 13.24 0.76 -6.31
CA ALA A 148 12.13 0.48 -7.23
C ALA A 148 11.39 -0.81 -6.83
N ILE A 149 12.13 -1.87 -6.51
CA ILE A 149 11.58 -3.15 -6.05
C ILE A 149 10.84 -2.98 -4.73
N GLU A 150 11.37 -2.21 -3.77
CA GLU A 150 10.70 -1.90 -2.51
C GLU A 150 9.35 -1.23 -2.70
N LYS A 151 9.21 -0.32 -3.67
CA LYS A 151 7.91 0.27 -4.01
C LYS A 151 6.99 -0.72 -4.73
N LEU A 152 7.57 -1.60 -5.54
CA LEU A 152 6.80 -2.51 -6.40
C LEU A 152 6.48 -3.87 -5.78
N GLN A 153 7.07 -4.22 -4.64
CA GLN A 153 6.97 -5.56 -4.09
C GLN A 153 5.55 -5.97 -3.72
N GLY A 154 5.19 -7.20 -4.07
CA GLY A 154 3.85 -7.74 -3.88
C GLY A 154 2.90 -7.55 -5.05
N PHE A 155 3.32 -6.86 -6.12
CA PHE A 155 2.53 -6.71 -7.34
C PHE A 155 2.98 -7.73 -8.37
N GLU A 156 2.03 -8.49 -8.88
CA GLU A 156 2.31 -9.53 -9.84
C GLU A 156 2.09 -9.03 -11.26
N LEU A 157 3.10 -9.17 -12.11
CA LEU A 157 3.02 -8.84 -13.53
C LEU A 157 3.76 -9.90 -14.34
N ALA A 158 3.49 -9.98 -15.64
CA ALA A 158 4.07 -11.00 -16.51
C ALA A 158 5.60 -11.00 -16.40
N ALA A 159 6.21 -12.17 -16.12
CA ALA A 159 7.63 -12.26 -15.78
C ALA A 159 8.58 -11.51 -16.73
N GLY A 160 8.35 -11.60 -18.04
CA GLY A 160 9.17 -10.87 -19.03
C GLY A 160 9.02 -9.35 -19.02
N ALA A 161 7.89 -8.82 -18.53
CA ALA A 161 7.63 -7.38 -18.49
C ALA A 161 8.46 -6.65 -17.41
N TRP A 162 8.97 -7.35 -16.39
CA TRP A 162 9.84 -6.77 -15.36
C TRP A 162 11.09 -6.14 -15.97
N GLU A 163 11.91 -6.93 -16.66
CA GLU A 163 13.19 -6.46 -17.21
C GLU A 163 13.07 -5.76 -18.56
N SER A 164 12.00 -5.99 -19.32
CA SER A 164 11.82 -5.36 -20.65
C SER A 164 11.22 -3.96 -20.59
N GLU A 165 10.31 -3.70 -19.65
CA GLU A 165 9.52 -2.45 -19.66
C GLU A 165 9.45 -1.79 -18.26
N VAL A 166 9.13 -2.54 -17.20
CA VAL A 166 8.78 -1.96 -15.89
C VAL A 166 9.99 -1.43 -15.11
N LEU A 167 11.08 -2.21 -15.04
CA LEU A 167 12.32 -1.78 -14.38
C LEU A 167 13.09 -0.74 -15.22
N PRO A 168 13.25 -0.90 -16.55
CA PRO A 168 13.87 0.14 -17.38
C PRO A 168 13.12 1.48 -17.35
N ALA A 169 11.79 1.48 -17.19
CA ALA A 169 11.03 2.72 -17.04
C ALA A 169 11.33 3.48 -15.73
N ARG A 170 11.86 2.81 -14.70
CA ARG A 170 12.11 3.41 -13.37
C ARG A 170 13.59 3.57 -13.05
N VAL A 171 14.45 2.80 -13.69
CA VAL A 171 15.90 2.76 -13.43
C VAL A 171 16.64 3.09 -14.72
N ALA A 172 17.31 4.23 -14.72
CA ALA A 172 18.08 4.70 -15.87
C ALA A 172 19.24 3.71 -16.17
N LYS A 173 19.39 3.36 -17.45
CA LYS A 173 20.40 2.41 -17.94
C LYS A 173 20.38 1.09 -17.14
N TYR A 174 19.17 0.56 -16.91
CA TYR A 174 18.98 -0.70 -16.19
C TYR A 174 19.88 -1.82 -16.74
N ASP A 175 20.60 -2.48 -15.84
CA ASP A 175 21.44 -3.65 -16.12
C ASP A 175 20.86 -4.89 -15.41
N PRO A 176 20.49 -5.96 -16.14
CA PRO A 176 20.03 -7.23 -15.58
C PRO A 176 20.97 -7.83 -14.53
N ALA A 177 22.28 -7.58 -14.64
CA ALA A 177 23.27 -8.08 -13.68
C ALA A 177 23.03 -7.54 -12.25
N TRP A 178 22.44 -6.34 -12.12
CA TRP A 178 22.09 -5.80 -10.81
C TRP A 178 20.98 -6.59 -10.14
N LEU A 179 19.98 -7.05 -10.91
CA LEU A 179 18.90 -7.87 -10.36
C LEU A 179 19.40 -9.25 -9.97
N ASP A 180 20.23 -9.87 -10.82
CA ASP A 180 20.87 -11.15 -10.49
C ASP A 180 21.71 -11.05 -9.22
N ALA A 181 22.50 -9.99 -9.07
CA ALA A 181 23.32 -9.78 -7.88
C ALA A 181 22.48 -9.54 -6.61
N LEU A 182 21.33 -8.87 -6.72
CA LEU A 182 20.39 -8.70 -5.60
C LEU A 182 19.73 -10.03 -5.20
N CYS A 183 19.32 -10.84 -6.18
CA CYS A 183 18.78 -12.17 -5.92
C CYS A 183 19.82 -13.09 -5.27
N LEU A 184 21.05 -13.10 -5.82
CA LEU A 184 22.14 -13.94 -5.33
C LEU A 184 22.59 -13.55 -3.91
N SER A 185 22.58 -12.26 -3.59
CA SER A 185 22.84 -11.77 -2.22
C SER A 185 21.73 -12.10 -1.23
N GLY A 186 20.58 -12.57 -1.70
CA GLY A 186 19.41 -12.85 -0.89
C GLY A 186 18.60 -11.62 -0.47
N GLU A 187 18.98 -10.41 -0.89
CA GLU A 187 18.21 -9.19 -0.62
C GLU A 187 16.84 -9.21 -1.31
N VAL A 188 16.81 -9.68 -2.57
CA VAL A 188 15.61 -9.79 -3.38
C VAL A 188 15.29 -11.26 -3.64
N VAL A 189 14.00 -11.55 -3.72
CA VAL A 189 13.45 -12.84 -4.10
C VAL A 189 12.34 -12.61 -5.09
N TRP A 190 12.07 -13.60 -5.93
CA TRP A 190 11.00 -13.54 -6.91
C TRP A 190 10.11 -14.76 -6.77
N GLY A 191 8.88 -14.67 -7.24
CA GLY A 191 7.94 -15.77 -7.14
C GLY A 191 6.53 -15.31 -7.38
N ARG A 192 5.56 -16.15 -7.03
CA ARG A 192 4.15 -15.85 -7.16
C ARG A 192 3.48 -15.94 -5.79
N LEU A 193 2.74 -14.90 -5.43
CA LEU A 193 2.03 -14.76 -4.16
C LEU A 193 0.60 -15.25 -4.24
N ALA A 194 -0.08 -15.08 -5.38
CA ALA A 194 -1.45 -15.53 -5.59
C ALA A 194 -1.42 -16.83 -6.42
N PRO A 195 -1.51 -18.02 -5.80
CA PRO A 195 -1.51 -19.28 -6.52
C PRO A 195 -2.74 -19.33 -7.45
N ARG A 196 -2.58 -19.91 -8.64
CA ARG A 196 -3.70 -20.31 -9.48
C ARG A 196 -3.59 -21.79 -9.79
N ASP A 197 -4.73 -22.41 -10.02
CA ASP A 197 -4.79 -23.77 -10.54
C ASP A 197 -3.99 -23.88 -11.84
N ALA A 198 -2.94 -24.69 -11.79
CA ALA A 198 -2.07 -25.00 -12.92
C ALA A 198 -2.61 -26.22 -13.70
N THR A 199 -3.93 -26.28 -13.97
CA THR A 199 -4.51 -27.43 -14.69
C THR A 199 -4.16 -27.45 -16.19
N LYS A 200 -3.45 -26.43 -16.69
CA LYS A 200 -2.89 -26.35 -18.05
C LYS A 200 -1.47 -25.82 -17.98
N ALA A 201 -0.64 -26.20 -18.95
CA ALA A 201 0.71 -25.65 -19.15
C ALA A 201 0.66 -24.11 -19.05
N PRO A 202 1.26 -23.51 -18.00
CA PRO A 202 1.07 -22.10 -17.75
C PRO A 202 1.65 -21.29 -18.91
N PRO A 203 0.96 -20.24 -19.38
CA PRO A 203 1.52 -19.40 -20.43
C PRO A 203 2.84 -18.80 -19.94
N ARG A 204 3.84 -18.64 -20.81
CA ARG A 204 5.15 -18.04 -20.47
C ARG A 204 5.04 -16.56 -20.03
N SER A 205 3.83 -16.00 -20.02
CA SER A 205 3.45 -14.72 -19.41
C SER A 205 2.93 -14.84 -17.98
N ALA A 206 3.12 -16.00 -17.31
CA ALA A 206 2.67 -16.19 -15.94
C ALA A 206 3.20 -15.06 -15.04
N PRO A 207 2.35 -14.50 -14.18
CA PRO A 207 2.71 -13.34 -13.41
C PRO A 207 3.60 -13.74 -12.22
N VAL A 208 4.61 -12.91 -11.96
CA VAL A 208 5.51 -13.03 -10.81
C VAL A 208 5.67 -11.66 -10.17
N THR A 209 6.00 -11.64 -8.89
CA THR A 209 6.46 -10.47 -8.17
C THR A 209 7.96 -10.55 -7.91
N LEU A 210 8.58 -9.38 -7.79
CA LEU A 210 9.84 -9.21 -7.06
C LEU A 210 9.49 -8.76 -5.64
N ALA A 211 10.26 -9.15 -4.63
CA ALA A 211 10.07 -8.69 -3.26
C ALA A 211 11.39 -8.70 -2.50
N ARG A 212 11.48 -7.94 -1.40
CA ARG A 212 12.58 -8.17 -0.48
C ARG A 212 12.37 -9.47 0.27
N ARG A 213 13.44 -10.25 0.44
CA ARG A 213 13.36 -11.53 1.15
C ARG A 213 12.83 -11.38 2.57
N ARG A 214 13.24 -10.31 3.28
CA ARG A 214 12.78 -10.00 4.64
C ARG A 214 11.27 -9.72 4.74
N ASP A 215 10.65 -9.33 3.63
CA ASP A 215 9.24 -8.97 3.56
C ASP A 215 8.35 -10.16 3.13
N LEU A 216 8.94 -11.30 2.74
CA LEU A 216 8.18 -12.49 2.33
C LEU A 216 7.23 -13.01 3.42
N ALA A 217 7.62 -12.89 4.70
CA ALA A 217 6.85 -13.44 5.81
C ALA A 217 5.43 -12.86 5.85
N TRP A 218 5.27 -11.55 5.70
CA TRP A 218 3.97 -10.89 5.69
C TRP A 218 3.31 -10.89 4.30
N LEU A 219 4.09 -10.97 3.22
CA LEU A 219 3.55 -11.07 1.85
C LEU A 219 2.84 -12.40 1.61
N LEU A 220 3.39 -13.49 2.13
CA LEU A 220 2.88 -14.86 1.99
C LEU A 220 2.04 -15.33 3.19
N ALA A 221 1.87 -14.50 4.24
CA ALA A 221 1.06 -14.86 5.40
C ALA A 221 -0.36 -15.26 4.93
N PRO A 222 -0.87 -16.43 5.35
CA PRO A 222 -2.24 -16.83 5.06
C PRO A 222 -3.22 -15.76 5.53
N ARG A 223 -4.21 -15.43 4.68
CA ARG A 223 -5.22 -14.41 4.97
C ARG A 223 -6.60 -15.03 5.26
N ASP A 224 -6.62 -16.34 5.44
CA ASP A 224 -7.81 -17.18 5.50
C ASP A 224 -8.82 -16.72 6.59
N ASP A 225 -8.33 -16.27 7.76
CA ASP A 225 -9.20 -15.79 8.85
C ASP A 225 -9.98 -14.50 8.51
N LEU A 226 -9.47 -13.70 7.57
CA LEU A 226 -10.12 -12.47 7.10
C LEU A 226 -11.02 -12.74 5.89
N ASP A 227 -10.63 -13.66 5.02
CA ASP A 227 -11.38 -14.09 3.85
C ASP A 227 -12.66 -14.87 4.23
N ILE A 228 -12.61 -15.71 5.27
CA ILE A 228 -13.79 -16.41 5.82
C ILE A 228 -14.82 -15.39 6.36
N ARG A 229 -14.36 -14.29 6.98
CA ARG A 229 -15.26 -13.21 7.45
C ARG A 229 -15.83 -12.35 6.32
N ALA A 230 -15.23 -12.41 5.13
CA ALA A 230 -15.68 -11.68 3.94
C ALA A 230 -16.67 -12.47 3.09
N GLY A 231 -17.00 -13.71 3.46
CA GLY A 231 -17.83 -14.59 2.65
C GLY A 231 -17.11 -15.10 1.40
N SER A 232 -15.78 -15.05 1.38
CA SER A 232 -15.02 -15.70 0.31
C SER A 232 -15.23 -17.22 0.39
N PRO A 233 -15.39 -17.91 -0.76
CA PRO A 233 -15.49 -19.36 -0.77
C PRO A 233 -14.25 -19.99 -0.10
N PRO A 234 -14.38 -21.22 0.47
CA PRO A 234 -13.25 -21.91 1.08
C PRO A 234 -12.07 -21.96 0.13
N ALA A 235 -10.85 -21.91 0.68
CA ALA A 235 -9.61 -21.95 -0.07
C ALA A 235 -9.70 -23.03 -1.17
N PRO A 236 -9.38 -22.71 -2.43
CA PRO A 236 -9.45 -23.69 -3.50
C PRO A 236 -8.60 -24.92 -3.12
N PRO A 237 -9.01 -26.13 -3.52
CA PRO A 237 -8.21 -27.33 -3.29
C PRO A 237 -6.78 -27.09 -3.82
N PRO A 238 -5.76 -27.74 -3.23
CA PRO A 238 -4.39 -27.57 -3.69
C PRO A 238 -4.32 -27.78 -5.21
N PRO A 239 -3.54 -26.95 -5.95
CA PRO A 239 -3.50 -27.02 -7.40
C PRO A 239 -3.16 -28.45 -7.81
N LEU A 240 -3.94 -29.03 -8.73
CA LEU A 240 -3.56 -30.28 -9.38
C LEU A 240 -2.26 -30.03 -10.15
N LEU A 241 -1.14 -30.47 -9.59
CA LEU A 241 0.15 -30.45 -10.25
C LEU A 241 0.25 -31.65 -11.20
N SER A 242 0.94 -31.48 -12.32
CA SER A 242 1.32 -32.58 -13.19
C SER A 242 2.24 -33.58 -12.45
N PRO A 243 2.28 -34.86 -12.86
CA PRO A 243 3.18 -35.84 -12.24
C PRO A 243 4.67 -35.40 -12.25
N PRO A 244 5.21 -34.81 -13.35
CA PRO A 244 6.55 -34.22 -13.32
C PRO A 244 6.72 -33.12 -12.27
N ALA A 245 5.79 -32.16 -12.21
CA ALA A 245 5.85 -31.06 -11.23
C ALA A 245 5.74 -31.55 -9.78
N ALA A 246 4.89 -32.53 -9.50
CA ALA A 246 4.76 -33.16 -8.19
C ALA A 246 6.05 -33.90 -7.77
N SER A 247 6.69 -34.62 -8.69
CA SER A 247 7.97 -35.29 -8.46
C SER A 247 9.08 -34.30 -8.14
N ILE A 248 9.17 -33.19 -8.89
CA ILE A 248 10.15 -32.12 -8.63
C ILE A 248 9.89 -31.45 -7.28
N LEU A 249 8.62 -31.20 -6.94
CA LEU A 249 8.25 -30.63 -5.64
C LEU A 249 8.67 -31.54 -4.48
N ALA A 250 8.46 -32.85 -4.61
CA ALA A 250 8.87 -33.84 -3.63
C ALA A 250 10.41 -33.88 -3.48
N ALA A 251 11.14 -33.87 -4.60
CA ALA A 251 12.60 -33.82 -4.64
C ALA A 251 13.16 -32.58 -3.92
N LEU A 252 12.62 -31.38 -4.20
CA LEU A 252 13.03 -30.15 -3.52
C LEU A 252 12.62 -30.10 -2.05
N THR A 253 11.55 -30.81 -1.68
CA THR A 253 11.11 -30.91 -0.29
C THR A 253 12.05 -31.78 0.54
N SER A 254 12.59 -32.86 -0.04
CA SER A 254 13.51 -33.78 0.64
C SER A 254 14.97 -33.32 0.62
N ALA A 255 15.48 -32.87 -0.52
CA ALA A 255 16.90 -32.48 -0.66
C ALA A 255 17.17 -30.99 -0.39
N GLY A 256 16.13 -30.16 -0.32
CA GLY A 256 16.28 -28.72 -0.17
C GLY A 256 16.59 -28.01 -1.49
N ALA A 257 17.33 -26.91 -1.41
CA ALA A 257 17.66 -26.11 -2.59
C ALA A 257 18.69 -26.82 -3.47
N SER A 258 18.33 -27.12 -4.72
CA SER A 258 19.12 -27.97 -5.63
C SER A 258 19.39 -27.29 -6.97
N PHE A 259 20.53 -27.59 -7.59
CA PHE A 259 20.78 -27.15 -8.96
C PHE A 259 19.89 -27.91 -9.94
N PHE A 260 19.69 -27.32 -11.12
CA PHE A 260 18.83 -27.91 -12.16
C PHE A 260 19.27 -29.34 -12.54
N ASP A 261 20.57 -29.57 -12.74
CA ASP A 261 21.09 -30.90 -13.11
C ASP A 261 20.93 -31.94 -11.98
N ASP A 262 20.95 -31.49 -10.73
CA ASP A 262 20.68 -32.36 -9.58
C ASP A 262 19.20 -32.77 -9.55
N ILE A 263 18.28 -31.84 -9.86
CA ILE A 263 16.84 -32.14 -9.97
C ILE A 263 16.59 -33.16 -11.07
N VAL A 264 17.22 -33.01 -12.23
CA VAL A 264 17.15 -34.01 -13.31
C VAL A 264 17.61 -35.38 -12.82
N ARG A 265 18.76 -35.44 -12.14
CA ARG A 265 19.31 -36.70 -11.62
C ARG A 265 18.43 -37.35 -10.55
N MET A 266 17.89 -36.55 -9.63
CA MET A 266 17.06 -37.02 -8.53
C MET A 266 15.69 -37.52 -9.00
N THR A 267 15.10 -36.87 -9.99
CA THR A 267 13.75 -37.20 -10.50
C THR A 267 13.80 -38.24 -11.62
N GLY A 268 14.93 -38.39 -12.32
CA GLY A 268 15.06 -39.26 -13.49
C GLY A 268 14.27 -38.78 -14.72
N LEU A 269 13.73 -37.56 -14.69
CA LEU A 269 12.91 -37.00 -15.75
C LEU A 269 13.77 -36.43 -16.90
N PRO A 270 13.27 -36.44 -18.15
CA PRO A 270 13.91 -35.74 -19.25
C PRO A 270 14.07 -34.24 -18.98
N LEU A 271 15.11 -33.63 -19.54
CA LEU A 271 15.43 -32.20 -19.40
C LEU A 271 14.22 -31.28 -19.62
N ALA A 272 13.48 -31.51 -20.71
CA ALA A 272 12.33 -30.71 -21.10
C ALA A 272 11.18 -30.81 -20.08
N GLU A 273 10.94 -32.01 -19.52
CA GLU A 273 9.91 -32.22 -18.50
C GLU A 273 10.28 -31.54 -17.18
N VAL A 274 11.58 -31.48 -16.84
CA VAL A 274 12.05 -30.72 -15.67
C VAL A 274 11.90 -29.22 -15.91
N GLU A 275 12.24 -28.71 -17.09
CA GLU A 275 12.02 -27.29 -17.43
C GLU A 275 10.53 -26.90 -17.32
N ASP A 276 9.63 -27.70 -17.91
CA ASP A 276 8.20 -27.43 -17.89
C ASP A 276 7.59 -27.62 -16.49
N GLY A 277 8.05 -28.63 -15.74
CA GLY A 277 7.63 -28.86 -14.36
C GLY A 277 8.08 -27.73 -13.41
N ILE A 278 9.30 -27.21 -13.56
CA ILE A 278 9.75 -26.02 -12.81
C ILE A 278 8.88 -24.80 -13.17
N TRP A 279 8.60 -24.59 -14.46
CA TRP A 279 7.74 -23.48 -14.89
C TRP A 279 6.32 -23.60 -14.31
N GLU A 280 5.76 -24.81 -14.26
CA GLU A 280 4.50 -25.09 -13.62
C GLU A 280 4.53 -24.77 -12.12
N LEU A 281 5.59 -25.17 -11.42
CA LEU A 281 5.77 -24.85 -10.00
C LEU A 281 5.96 -23.35 -9.74
N VAL A 282 6.64 -22.62 -10.63
CA VAL A 282 6.74 -21.15 -10.57
C VAL A 282 5.35 -20.53 -10.72
N ALA A 283 4.59 -20.99 -11.73
CA ALA A 283 3.22 -20.54 -11.95
C ALA A 283 2.27 -20.92 -10.81
N ALA A 284 2.53 -22.01 -10.09
CA ALA A 284 1.79 -22.40 -8.88
C ALA A 284 2.26 -21.67 -7.61
N GLY A 285 3.31 -20.83 -7.69
CA GLY A 285 3.87 -20.11 -6.55
C GLY A 285 4.57 -21.02 -5.53
N LYS A 286 5.11 -22.15 -5.96
CA LYS A 286 5.74 -23.15 -5.08
C LYS A 286 7.26 -23.05 -5.04
N VAL A 287 7.89 -22.50 -6.06
CA VAL A 287 9.35 -22.41 -6.18
C VAL A 287 9.83 -21.00 -6.55
N THR A 288 11.08 -20.73 -6.18
CA THR A 288 11.90 -19.56 -6.53
C THR A 288 13.30 -20.05 -6.90
N GLY A 289 14.16 -19.18 -7.43
CA GLY A 289 15.58 -19.46 -7.66
C GLY A 289 16.52 -18.44 -7.01
N ASP A 290 17.81 -18.79 -6.94
CA ASP A 290 18.90 -17.92 -6.45
C ASP A 290 19.15 -16.69 -7.36
N GLY A 291 18.76 -16.75 -8.64
CA GLY A 291 18.93 -15.68 -9.61
C GLY A 291 17.70 -15.46 -10.49
N PHE A 292 17.61 -14.31 -11.15
CA PHE A 292 16.55 -14.03 -12.12
C PHE A 292 16.90 -14.61 -13.51
N ALA A 293 18.19 -14.86 -13.76
CA ALA A 293 18.69 -15.56 -14.94
C ALA A 293 17.97 -16.89 -15.25
N GLY A 294 17.64 -17.69 -14.23
CA GLY A 294 16.91 -18.96 -14.40
C GLY A 294 15.51 -18.74 -14.94
N LEU A 295 14.82 -17.72 -14.40
CA LEU A 295 13.53 -17.30 -14.89
C LEU A 295 13.62 -16.77 -16.33
N ARG A 296 14.62 -15.92 -16.64
CA ARG A 296 14.86 -15.45 -18.02
C ARG A 296 15.00 -16.59 -19.01
N ALA A 297 15.76 -17.63 -18.66
CA ALA A 297 15.93 -18.80 -19.51
C ALA A 297 14.61 -19.51 -19.75
N LEU A 298 13.77 -19.65 -18.71
CA LEU A 298 12.41 -20.18 -18.83
C LEU A 298 11.48 -19.28 -19.65
N LEU A 299 11.74 -18.00 -19.87
CA LEU A 299 10.85 -17.17 -20.70
C LEU A 299 11.10 -17.33 -22.21
N VAL A 300 12.31 -17.74 -22.61
CA VAL A 300 12.66 -17.93 -24.02
C VAL A 300 12.22 -19.32 -24.49
N PRO A 301 11.36 -19.43 -25.52
CA PRO A 301 10.97 -20.71 -26.08
C PRO A 301 12.18 -21.51 -26.58
N PRO A 302 12.22 -22.85 -26.40
CA PRO A 302 13.36 -23.68 -26.83
C PRO A 302 13.73 -23.50 -28.31
N SER A 303 12.74 -23.33 -29.18
CA SER A 303 12.92 -23.11 -30.62
C SER A 303 13.68 -21.82 -30.96
N LYS A 304 13.58 -20.78 -30.12
CA LYS A 304 14.27 -19.50 -30.30
C LYS A 304 15.67 -19.48 -29.67
N ARG A 305 15.99 -20.42 -28.77
CA ARG A 305 17.33 -20.53 -28.14
C ARG A 305 18.43 -20.96 -29.13
N VAL A 306 18.07 -21.73 -30.18
CA VAL A 306 19.04 -22.27 -31.16
C VAL A 306 19.51 -21.22 -32.18
N MET A 307 18.65 -20.25 -32.55
CA MET A 307 18.98 -19.19 -33.52
C MET A 307 19.90 -18.09 -32.94
N SER A 308 19.92 -17.94 -31.62
CA SER A 308 20.71 -16.91 -30.92
C SER A 308 22.22 -17.21 -30.89
N ARG A 309 22.65 -18.47 -31.10
CA ARG A 309 24.08 -18.83 -31.06
C ARG A 309 24.91 -18.36 -32.26
N ARG A 310 24.30 -17.89 -33.36
CA ARG A 310 25.00 -17.67 -34.63
C ARG A 310 25.13 -16.21 -35.10
N VAL A 311 24.52 -15.24 -34.42
CA VAL A 311 24.53 -13.84 -34.91
C VAL A 311 24.85 -12.88 -33.77
N HIS A 312 26.00 -12.22 -33.89
CA HIS A 312 26.50 -11.11 -33.09
C HIS A 312 27.06 -11.41 -31.69
N GLY A 313 28.39 -11.34 -31.60
CA GLY A 313 29.07 -10.97 -30.38
C GLY A 313 28.67 -9.54 -29.98
N ASP A 314 28.48 -9.37 -28.67
CA ASP A 314 28.47 -8.08 -27.98
C ASP A 314 27.21 -7.21 -28.16
N ARG A 315 26.17 -7.42 -27.30
CA ARG A 315 25.47 -6.34 -26.53
C ARG A 315 24.17 -6.66 -25.77
N TYR A 316 23.59 -7.86 -25.77
CA TYR A 316 22.40 -8.14 -24.94
C TYR A 316 22.47 -9.52 -24.26
N GLY A 317 22.27 -9.56 -22.95
CA GLY A 317 22.39 -10.73 -22.07
C GLY A 317 21.51 -11.91 -22.46
N PHE A 318 22.00 -12.72 -23.39
CA PHE A 318 21.34 -13.97 -23.77
C PHE A 318 21.32 -14.95 -22.60
N ALA A 319 20.17 -15.58 -22.42
CA ALA A 319 19.88 -16.55 -21.38
C ALA A 319 20.95 -17.66 -21.36
N ALA A 320 21.73 -17.71 -20.27
CA ALA A 320 22.53 -18.88 -19.96
C ALA A 320 21.60 -20.11 -19.88
N PRO A 321 22.06 -21.32 -20.27
CA PRO A 321 21.30 -22.55 -20.07
C PRO A 321 20.83 -22.65 -18.61
N LEU A 322 19.64 -23.20 -18.35
CA LEU A 322 19.09 -23.34 -16.98
C LEU A 322 20.09 -24.00 -16.01
N ALA A 323 20.94 -24.90 -16.50
CA ALA A 323 22.02 -25.54 -15.75
C ALA A 323 23.01 -24.55 -15.09
N VAL A 324 23.14 -23.32 -15.60
CA VAL A 324 24.12 -22.31 -15.12
C VAL A 324 23.43 -21.19 -14.33
N THR A 325 22.18 -21.38 -13.88
CA THR A 325 21.33 -20.29 -13.36
C THR A 325 21.13 -20.25 -11.84
N GLY A 326 21.91 -21.04 -11.09
CA GLY A 326 21.83 -21.15 -9.63
C GLY A 326 20.91 -22.27 -9.16
N ARG A 327 20.61 -22.29 -7.86
CA ARG A 327 19.74 -23.32 -7.26
C ARG A 327 18.28 -22.90 -7.30
N TRP A 328 17.42 -23.91 -7.38
CA TRP A 328 15.98 -23.80 -7.24
C TRP A 328 15.60 -24.21 -5.83
N SER A 329 14.70 -23.45 -5.20
CA SER A 329 14.27 -23.69 -3.83
C SER A 329 12.77 -23.47 -3.69
N LEU A 330 12.17 -24.08 -2.68
CA LEU A 330 10.77 -23.86 -2.35
C LEU A 330 10.54 -22.41 -1.90
N LEU A 331 9.47 -21.79 -2.41
CA LEU A 331 8.99 -20.50 -1.93
C LEU A 331 8.24 -20.76 -0.62
N ARG A 332 8.93 -20.58 0.51
CA ARG A 332 8.39 -20.82 1.85
C ARG A 332 8.21 -19.51 2.61
N VAL A 333 7.17 -19.46 3.43
CA VAL A 333 7.07 -18.48 4.52
C VAL A 333 8.06 -18.92 5.59
N PRO A 334 9.06 -18.11 5.97
CA PRO A 334 9.81 -18.38 7.19
C PRO A 334 8.81 -18.47 8.34
N PRO A 335 8.87 -19.48 9.21
CA PRO A 335 7.99 -19.54 10.37
C PRO A 335 8.19 -18.26 11.19
N LEU A 336 7.11 -17.49 11.35
CA LEU A 336 7.12 -16.35 12.26
C LEU A 336 7.38 -16.90 13.67
N PRO A 337 8.28 -16.31 14.47
CA PRO A 337 8.40 -16.70 15.85
C PRO A 337 7.03 -16.55 16.53
N PRO A 338 6.61 -17.51 17.37
CA PRO A 338 5.37 -17.38 18.11
C PRO A 338 5.41 -16.05 18.87
N VAL A 339 4.39 -15.22 18.66
CA VAL A 339 4.26 -13.96 19.40
C VAL A 339 3.91 -14.35 20.83
N GLU A 340 4.92 -14.53 21.67
CA GLU A 340 4.76 -14.60 23.11
C GLU A 340 4.36 -13.21 23.61
N SER A 341 3.07 -12.90 23.53
CA SER A 341 2.48 -11.84 24.33
C SER A 341 1.57 -12.51 25.36
N PRO A 342 2.01 -12.66 26.61
CA PRO A 342 1.10 -12.92 27.73
C PRO A 342 0.31 -11.62 27.95
N GLY A 343 -0.73 -11.42 27.15
CA GLY A 343 -1.54 -10.22 27.15
C GLY A 343 -3.01 -10.57 27.00
N ASP A 344 -3.78 -10.16 28.00
CA ASP A 344 -5.25 -10.10 28.10
C ASP A 344 -6.06 -10.78 26.96
N PRO A 345 -6.80 -11.87 27.22
CA PRO A 345 -7.65 -12.56 26.23
C PRO A 345 -8.76 -11.68 25.63
N SER A 346 -8.97 -10.45 26.14
CA SER A 346 -9.82 -9.43 25.52
C SER A 346 -9.22 -8.78 24.26
N ARG A 347 -7.88 -8.82 24.09
CA ARG A 347 -7.17 -8.39 22.87
C ARG A 347 -7.04 -9.57 21.90
N ARG A 348 -8.16 -10.01 21.33
CA ARG A 348 -8.09 -10.79 20.09
C ARG A 348 -7.43 -9.90 19.03
N ASP A 349 -6.19 -10.19 18.66
CA ASP A 349 -5.56 -9.57 17.50
C ASP A 349 -6.45 -9.89 16.29
N ASP A 350 -7.16 -8.89 15.80
CA ASP A 350 -8.28 -9.00 14.88
C ASP A 350 -7.83 -9.25 13.43
N GLY A 351 -6.64 -9.83 13.25
CA GLY A 351 -5.94 -10.03 11.98
C GLY A 351 -5.43 -8.73 11.33
N LEU A 352 -5.80 -7.57 11.90
CA LEU A 352 -5.44 -6.26 11.35
C LEU A 352 -3.95 -5.96 11.46
N SER A 353 -3.26 -6.49 12.47
CA SER A 353 -1.81 -6.35 12.63
C SER A 353 -1.05 -6.96 11.44
N ALA A 354 -1.51 -8.11 10.95
CA ALA A 354 -0.93 -8.79 9.78
C ALA A 354 -1.15 -8.02 8.46
N LEU A 355 -2.20 -7.21 8.36
CA LEU A 355 -2.48 -6.37 7.19
C LEU A 355 -1.71 -5.04 7.19
N GLU A 356 -1.20 -4.58 8.33
CA GLU A 356 -0.52 -3.30 8.44
C GLU A 356 0.70 -3.17 7.49
N PRO A 357 1.60 -4.18 7.37
CA PRO A 357 2.69 -4.14 6.40
C PRO A 357 2.22 -4.00 4.95
N LEU A 358 1.15 -4.71 4.56
CA LEU A 358 0.58 -4.62 3.21
C LEU A 358 -0.06 -3.25 2.94
N ALA A 359 -0.80 -2.71 3.92
CA ALA A 359 -1.37 -1.36 3.83
C ALA A 359 -0.25 -0.30 3.65
N ARG A 360 0.86 -0.45 4.39
CA ARG A 360 2.05 0.38 4.21
C ARG A 360 2.70 0.18 2.84
N GLN A 361 2.71 -1.04 2.30
CA GLN A 361 3.19 -1.31 0.94
C GLN A 361 2.36 -0.56 -0.11
N TYR A 362 1.03 -0.53 0.02
CA TYR A 362 0.18 0.26 -0.87
C TYR A 362 0.42 1.76 -0.75
N LEU A 363 0.62 2.28 0.46
CA LEU A 363 1.03 3.68 0.67
C LEU A 363 2.39 3.98 0.03
N ALA A 364 3.38 3.11 0.19
CA ALA A 364 4.69 3.26 -0.42
C ALA A 364 4.63 3.24 -1.96
N ARG A 365 3.79 2.36 -2.52
CA ARG A 365 3.60 2.21 -3.98
C ARG A 365 2.86 3.40 -4.59
N TYR A 366 1.72 3.79 -4.02
CA TYR A 366 0.82 4.75 -4.66
C TYR A 366 0.91 6.16 -4.07
N GLY A 367 1.44 6.33 -2.85
CA GLY A 367 1.47 7.60 -2.13
C GLY A 367 0.10 8.01 -1.58
N VAL A 368 -0.92 8.03 -2.44
CA VAL A 368 -2.34 8.21 -2.14
C VAL A 368 -3.08 6.92 -2.46
N VAL A 369 -3.70 6.30 -1.45
CA VAL A 369 -4.43 5.05 -1.57
C VAL A 369 -5.93 5.31 -1.55
N LEU A 370 -6.62 4.68 -2.51
CA LEU A 370 -8.06 4.67 -2.66
C LEU A 370 -8.49 3.29 -3.22
N ARG A 371 -9.76 2.95 -3.05
CA ARG A 371 -10.29 1.62 -3.37
C ARG A 371 -10.06 1.23 -4.83
N GLU A 372 -10.20 2.16 -5.74
CA GLU A 372 -10.10 1.97 -7.20
C GLU A 372 -8.72 1.45 -7.62
N LEU A 373 -7.65 1.82 -6.90
CA LEU A 373 -6.28 1.36 -7.19
C LEU A 373 -6.11 -0.15 -6.99
N LEU A 374 -6.91 -0.75 -6.12
CA LEU A 374 -6.85 -2.19 -5.86
C LEU A 374 -7.30 -3.04 -7.05
N ALA A 375 -7.96 -2.43 -8.05
CA ALA A 375 -8.36 -3.13 -9.27
C ALA A 375 -7.18 -3.72 -10.07
N ARG A 376 -5.94 -3.29 -9.79
CA ARG A 376 -4.71 -3.82 -10.39
C ARG A 376 -3.97 -4.82 -9.53
N GLU A 377 -4.29 -4.92 -8.24
CA GLU A 377 -3.65 -5.86 -7.34
C GLU A 377 -4.18 -7.28 -7.59
N ALA A 378 -3.32 -8.30 -7.55
CA ALA A 378 -3.70 -9.67 -7.91
C ALA A 378 -4.61 -10.35 -6.86
N SER A 379 -4.35 -10.10 -5.58
CA SER A 379 -5.14 -10.59 -4.44
C SER A 379 -5.17 -9.53 -3.33
N PRO A 380 -5.88 -8.41 -3.55
CA PRO A 380 -6.02 -7.38 -2.52
C PRO A 380 -6.97 -7.87 -1.42
N PRO A 381 -6.69 -7.57 -0.14
CA PRO A 381 -7.67 -7.79 0.92
C PRO A 381 -8.91 -6.91 0.70
N ALA A 382 -10.01 -7.26 1.36
CA ALA A 382 -11.22 -6.45 1.28
C ALA A 382 -10.96 -5.00 1.75
N TRP A 383 -11.46 -4.03 0.98
CA TRP A 383 -11.25 -2.61 1.26
C TRP A 383 -11.66 -2.20 2.69
N ARG A 384 -12.72 -2.82 3.22
CA ARG A 384 -13.21 -2.59 4.59
C ARG A 384 -12.15 -2.88 5.66
N ASP A 385 -11.28 -3.86 5.44
CA ASP A 385 -10.26 -4.28 6.40
C ASP A 385 -9.06 -3.33 6.32
N LEU A 386 -8.68 -2.93 5.10
CA LEU A 386 -7.72 -1.85 4.87
C LEU A 386 -8.17 -0.52 5.49
N LEU A 387 -9.47 -0.17 5.40
CA LEU A 387 -10.01 1.03 6.03
C LEU A 387 -9.78 1.06 7.54
N ARG A 388 -9.91 -0.10 8.22
CA ARG A 388 -9.66 -0.19 9.67
C ARG A 388 -8.19 0.07 9.99
N VAL A 389 -7.29 -0.52 9.20
CA VAL A 389 -5.84 -0.29 9.33
C VAL A 389 -5.50 1.16 9.07
N TYR A 390 -5.96 1.75 7.97
CA TYR A 390 -5.65 3.16 7.63
C TYR A 390 -6.22 4.14 8.65
N ARG A 391 -7.43 3.92 9.18
CA ARG A 391 -7.97 4.75 10.27
C ARG A 391 -7.13 4.64 11.55
N ARG A 392 -6.55 3.47 11.84
CA ARG A 392 -5.62 3.29 12.97
C ARG A 392 -4.31 4.04 12.73
N LEU A 393 -3.75 3.97 11.52
CA LEU A 393 -2.56 4.72 11.13
C LEU A 393 -2.78 6.24 11.16
N GLU A 394 -3.96 6.70 10.72
CA GLU A 394 -4.36 8.11 10.81
C GLU A 394 -4.52 8.54 12.26
N ALA A 395 -5.11 7.70 13.10
CA ALA A 395 -5.26 7.97 14.53
C ALA A 395 -3.91 8.09 15.26
N ARG A 396 -2.89 7.36 14.78
CA ARG A 396 -1.48 7.52 15.23
C ARG A 396 -0.80 8.75 14.65
N GLY A 397 -1.45 9.46 13.72
CA GLY A 397 -0.92 10.65 13.04
C GLY A 397 0.08 10.34 11.93
N GLU A 398 0.29 9.07 11.59
CA GLU A 398 1.28 8.63 10.60
C GLU A 398 0.84 8.93 9.17
N ILE A 399 -0.47 8.92 8.92
CA ILE A 399 -1.05 9.23 7.60
C ILE A 399 -2.18 10.24 7.74
N ARG A 400 -2.69 10.71 6.61
CA ARG A 400 -3.84 11.61 6.53
C ARG A 400 -4.96 10.93 5.74
N GLY A 401 -6.16 10.88 6.31
CA GLY A 401 -7.37 10.56 5.57
C GLY A 401 -7.98 11.82 4.96
N GLY A 402 -8.77 11.68 3.90
CA GLY A 402 -9.44 12.80 3.25
C GLY A 402 -10.03 12.47 1.90
N ARG A 403 -10.40 13.51 1.16
CA ARG A 403 -10.76 13.46 -0.27
C ARG A 403 -9.74 14.29 -1.04
N PHE A 404 -8.63 13.65 -1.40
CA PHE A 404 -7.50 14.32 -2.05
C PHE A 404 -7.70 14.49 -3.54
N VAL A 405 -8.51 13.63 -4.17
CA VAL A 405 -8.72 13.60 -5.62
C VAL A 405 -10.20 13.79 -5.96
N ALA A 406 -10.49 14.76 -6.83
CA ALA A 406 -11.82 15.11 -7.29
C ALA A 406 -12.40 14.03 -8.21
N GLY A 407 -13.73 13.84 -8.15
CA GLY A 407 -14.46 12.89 -9.00
C GLY A 407 -14.35 11.42 -8.59
N LEU A 408 -13.53 11.09 -7.58
CA LEU A 408 -13.39 9.73 -7.06
C LEU A 408 -14.11 9.60 -5.72
N VAL A 409 -14.89 8.53 -5.56
CA VAL A 409 -15.77 8.30 -4.41
C VAL A 409 -15.06 7.48 -3.35
N GLY A 410 -15.31 7.80 -2.08
CA GLY A 410 -14.80 7.04 -0.92
C GLY A 410 -13.74 7.78 -0.13
N GLU A 411 -13.33 7.18 0.98
CA GLU A 411 -12.21 7.68 1.79
C GLU A 411 -10.89 7.37 1.08
N GLN A 412 -9.98 8.35 1.12
CA GLN A 412 -8.64 8.25 0.57
C GLN A 412 -7.65 8.46 1.71
N PHE A 413 -6.48 7.82 1.62
CA PHE A 413 -5.44 7.91 2.64
C PHE A 413 -4.09 8.15 2.01
N ALA A 414 -3.28 9.02 2.58
CA ALA A 414 -1.99 9.39 2.01
C ALA A 414 -0.93 9.63 3.09
N LEU A 415 0.32 9.36 2.71
CA LEU A 415 1.49 9.79 3.48
C LEU A 415 1.59 11.33 3.46
N PRO A 416 2.02 11.98 4.55
CA PRO A 416 2.21 13.43 4.59
C PRO A 416 3.10 13.95 3.44
N GLU A 417 4.23 13.30 3.20
CA GLU A 417 5.18 13.61 2.13
C GLU A 417 4.58 13.39 0.73
N ALA A 418 3.69 12.42 0.56
CA ALA A 418 3.00 12.18 -0.70
C ALA A 418 2.01 13.31 -1.01
N LEU A 419 1.35 13.87 0.02
CA LEU A 419 0.45 15.02 -0.15
C LEU A 419 1.19 16.30 -0.50
N GLU A 420 2.37 16.52 0.09
CA GLU A 420 3.23 17.65 -0.24
C GLU A 420 3.68 17.57 -1.71
N ALA A 421 4.17 16.40 -2.13
CA ALA A 421 4.54 16.16 -3.52
C ALA A 421 3.36 16.29 -4.49
N LEU A 422 2.17 15.78 -4.13
CA LEU A 422 0.95 15.92 -4.94
C LEU A 422 0.56 17.39 -5.14
N ARG A 423 0.62 18.19 -4.07
CA ARG A 423 0.35 19.64 -4.13
C ARG A 423 1.38 20.37 -4.99
N ALA A 424 2.65 19.99 -4.90
CA ALA A 424 3.70 20.57 -5.73
C ALA A 424 3.44 20.31 -7.22
N ILE A 425 3.05 19.08 -7.59
CA ILE A 425 2.69 18.71 -8.97
C ILE A 425 1.45 19.46 -9.46
N HIS A 426 0.42 19.59 -8.61
CA HIS A 426 -0.80 20.32 -8.95
C HIS A 426 -0.54 21.81 -9.24
N ARG A 427 0.36 22.44 -8.47
CA ARG A 427 0.76 23.84 -8.70
C ARG A 427 1.69 24.01 -9.92
N ALA A 428 2.42 22.97 -10.31
CA ALA A 428 3.36 23.03 -11.42
C ALA A 428 2.63 23.07 -12.77
N PRO A 429 3.05 23.95 -13.71
CA PRO A 429 2.42 24.04 -15.02
C PRO A 429 2.56 22.73 -15.79
N ARG A 430 1.55 22.43 -16.63
CA ARG A 430 1.57 21.28 -17.54
C ARG A 430 2.58 21.55 -18.67
N LYS A 431 3.45 20.58 -18.92
CA LYS A 431 4.57 20.72 -19.89
C LYS A 431 4.32 19.96 -21.19
N GLY A 432 3.18 19.27 -21.33
CA GLY A 432 2.95 18.36 -22.44
C GLY A 432 3.77 17.07 -22.31
N GLU A 433 4.19 16.70 -21.10
CA GLU A 433 5.03 15.52 -20.87
C GLU A 433 4.31 14.27 -21.37
N VAL A 434 4.96 13.51 -22.25
CA VAL A 434 4.43 12.26 -22.78
C VAL A 434 5.11 11.10 -22.08
N VAL A 435 4.32 10.28 -21.40
CA VAL A 435 4.80 9.09 -20.69
C VAL A 435 4.24 7.85 -21.37
N ARG A 436 5.12 6.98 -21.84
CA ARG A 436 4.77 5.67 -22.42
C ARG A 436 5.01 4.58 -21.39
N LEU A 437 4.01 3.73 -21.17
CA LEU A 437 4.04 2.63 -20.21
C LEU A 437 3.64 1.31 -20.87
N SER A 438 4.22 0.21 -20.40
CA SER A 438 3.67 -1.11 -20.67
C SER A 438 2.28 -1.24 -20.06
N ALA A 439 1.39 -1.97 -20.74
CA ALA A 439 0.08 -2.26 -20.19
C ALA A 439 0.13 -3.17 -18.95
N CYS A 440 1.24 -3.89 -18.73
CA CYS A 440 1.49 -4.65 -17.50
C CYS A 440 1.95 -3.79 -16.31
N ASP A 441 2.26 -2.50 -16.52
CA ASP A 441 2.74 -1.63 -15.46
C ASP A 441 1.63 -1.33 -14.42
N PRO A 442 1.94 -1.28 -13.11
CA PRO A 442 0.97 -0.87 -12.08
C PRO A 442 0.36 0.51 -12.30
N LEU A 443 1.05 1.39 -13.03
CA LEU A 443 0.56 2.72 -13.40
C LEU A 443 -0.37 2.72 -14.62
N ASN A 444 -0.68 1.55 -15.20
CA ASN A 444 -1.76 1.43 -16.17
C ASN A 444 -3.13 1.61 -15.47
N LEU A 445 -3.48 2.86 -15.16
CA LEU A 445 -4.69 3.25 -14.47
C LEU A 445 -5.71 3.93 -15.40
N ALA A 446 -5.50 3.78 -16.72
CA ALA A 446 -6.45 4.20 -17.75
C ALA A 446 -7.78 3.45 -17.60
N GLY A 447 -8.89 4.20 -17.59
CA GLY A 447 -10.24 3.65 -17.33
C GLY A 447 -10.46 3.19 -15.88
N ILE A 448 -9.52 3.47 -14.98
CA ILE A 448 -9.65 3.25 -13.53
C ILE A 448 -9.75 4.61 -12.83
N LEU A 449 -8.73 5.46 -13.00
CA LEU A 449 -8.71 6.82 -12.43
C LEU A 449 -9.17 7.88 -13.42
N THR A 450 -8.90 7.65 -14.71
CA THR A 450 -9.25 8.58 -15.79
C THR A 450 -10.44 8.04 -16.57
N PRO A 451 -11.28 8.91 -17.15
CA PRO A 451 -12.34 8.49 -18.07
C PRO A 451 -11.80 7.68 -19.26
N GLY A 452 -12.63 6.80 -19.82
CA GLY A 452 -12.31 5.99 -20.99
C GLY A 452 -12.29 4.49 -20.72
N PRO A 453 -12.04 3.67 -21.76
CA PRO A 453 -11.98 2.22 -21.63
C PRO A 453 -10.75 1.79 -20.82
N ARG A 454 -10.88 0.68 -20.08
CA ARG A 454 -9.76 0.05 -19.39
C ARG A 454 -8.82 -0.61 -20.40
N VAL A 455 -7.52 -0.42 -20.21
CA VAL A 455 -6.51 -1.12 -21.02
C VAL A 455 -6.11 -2.45 -20.34
N PRO A 456 -6.32 -3.61 -20.98
CA PRO A 456 -5.95 -4.91 -20.44
C PRO A 456 -4.44 -5.02 -20.21
N ALA A 457 -4.03 -5.69 -19.12
CA ALA A 457 -2.61 -5.91 -18.81
C ALA A 457 -2.03 -7.05 -19.66
N MET A 458 -1.63 -6.74 -20.89
CA MET A 458 -1.01 -7.68 -21.83
C MET A 458 0.45 -7.29 -22.08
N THR A 459 1.33 -8.29 -22.29
CA THR A 459 2.77 -8.09 -22.45
C THR A 459 3.15 -7.21 -23.65
N THR A 460 2.36 -7.24 -24.72
CA THR A 460 2.57 -6.41 -25.92
C THR A 460 1.78 -5.09 -25.88
N GLY A 461 0.93 -4.91 -24.87
CA GLY A 461 0.09 -3.72 -24.74
C GLY A 461 0.89 -2.52 -24.26
N VAL A 462 0.48 -1.33 -24.69
CA VAL A 462 1.10 -0.06 -24.33
C VAL A 462 0.01 0.95 -24.00
N VAL A 463 0.27 1.81 -23.02
CA VAL A 463 -0.55 2.98 -22.73
C VAL A 463 0.33 4.22 -22.79
N VAL A 464 -0.17 5.28 -23.45
CA VAL A 464 0.53 6.55 -23.56
C VAL A 464 -0.29 7.62 -22.86
N PHE A 465 0.35 8.41 -22.00
CA PHE A 465 -0.25 9.51 -21.29
C PHE A 465 0.37 10.83 -21.74
N ARG A 466 -0.43 11.89 -21.77
CA ARG A 466 0.04 13.28 -21.89
C ARG A 466 -0.42 14.07 -20.66
N ASP A 467 0.53 14.56 -19.87
CA ASP A 467 0.26 15.24 -18.58
C ASP A 467 -0.75 14.49 -17.68
N GLY A 468 -0.69 13.15 -17.67
CA GLY A 468 -1.57 12.30 -16.86
C GLY A 468 -2.92 11.94 -17.50
N ILE A 469 -3.22 12.40 -18.70
CA ILE A 469 -4.41 12.02 -19.47
C ILE A 469 -4.03 10.90 -20.44
N PRO A 470 -4.70 9.73 -20.44
CA PRO A 470 -4.43 8.69 -21.42
C PRO A 470 -4.84 9.17 -22.82
N LEU A 471 -3.97 8.92 -23.79
CA LEU A 471 -4.24 9.18 -25.21
C LEU A 471 -5.00 8.00 -25.83
N SER A 472 -5.83 8.29 -26.82
CA SER A 472 -6.41 7.25 -27.69
C SER A 472 -5.33 6.52 -28.48
N GLU A 473 -5.65 5.33 -29.02
CA GLU A 473 -4.67 4.57 -29.82
C GLU A 473 -4.14 5.35 -31.03
N GLU A 474 -5.01 6.13 -31.69
CA GLU A 474 -4.65 6.94 -32.86
C GLU A 474 -3.69 8.08 -32.48
N GLU A 475 -3.99 8.79 -31.39
CA GLU A 475 -3.13 9.85 -30.86
C GLU A 475 -1.79 9.30 -30.35
N ALA A 476 -1.81 8.16 -29.67
CA ALA A 476 -0.62 7.47 -29.21
C ALA A 476 0.28 7.07 -30.40
N ARG A 477 -0.30 6.52 -31.47
CA ARG A 477 0.44 6.21 -32.71
C ARG A 477 1.04 7.47 -33.34
N ALA A 478 0.28 8.56 -33.42
CA ALA A 478 0.76 9.82 -33.99
C ALA A 478 1.96 10.41 -33.20
N VAL A 479 1.94 10.29 -31.87
CA VAL A 479 3.03 10.74 -30.99
C VAL A 479 4.27 9.84 -31.11
N VAL A 480 4.09 8.51 -31.18
CA VAL A 480 5.20 7.56 -31.29
C VAL A 480 5.87 7.59 -32.68
N ILE A 481 5.13 7.89 -33.75
CA ILE A 481 5.63 7.88 -35.13
C ILE A 481 6.31 9.22 -35.52
N GLY A 482 6.17 10.27 -34.72
CA GLY A 482 6.87 11.54 -34.97
C GLY A 482 6.41 12.27 -36.23
N LYS A 483 5.21 12.87 -36.18
CA LYS A 483 4.94 14.10 -36.94
C LYS A 483 4.61 15.21 -35.93
N PRO A 484 5.28 16.38 -35.98
CA PRO A 484 4.73 17.55 -35.33
C PRO A 484 3.38 17.81 -36.01
N ALA A 485 2.30 17.86 -35.23
CA ALA A 485 1.01 18.29 -35.75
C ALA A 485 1.17 19.73 -36.23
N GLY A 486 1.44 19.89 -37.52
CA GLY A 486 1.39 21.17 -38.20
C GLY A 486 0.01 21.75 -37.96
N ARG A 487 0.00 22.98 -37.44
CA ARG A 487 -1.11 23.93 -37.55
C ARG A 487 -1.90 23.69 -38.84
N LYS A 488 -3.13 23.21 -38.72
CA LYS A 488 -4.21 23.48 -39.68
C LYS A 488 -5.39 23.95 -38.83
N ALA A 489 -5.52 25.26 -38.68
CA ALA A 489 -6.31 26.13 -39.56
C ALA A 489 -7.81 25.88 -39.35
N THR A 490 -8.35 26.49 -38.30
CA THR A 490 -9.76 26.86 -38.22
C THR A 490 -9.97 28.05 -39.16
N ALA A 491 -10.40 27.77 -40.40
CA ALA A 491 -11.04 28.77 -41.24
C ALA A 491 -11.93 28.09 -42.30
N ALA A 492 -13.18 28.53 -42.32
CA ALA A 492 -14.16 28.46 -43.40
C ALA A 492 -14.77 27.10 -43.77
N ARG A 493 -16.01 26.89 -43.29
CA ARG A 493 -17.13 26.59 -44.20
C ARG A 493 -18.41 27.24 -43.70
N ALA A 494 -18.65 28.45 -44.20
CA ALA A 494 -19.98 29.01 -44.34
C ALA A 494 -20.57 28.46 -45.65
N GLU A 495 -21.75 27.85 -45.59
CA GLU A 495 -22.66 27.60 -46.72
C GLU A 495 -24.00 27.24 -46.08
N ARG A 496 -24.98 28.16 -46.03
CA ARG A 496 -25.93 28.58 -47.08
C ARG A 496 -27.32 28.05 -46.70
N ALA A 497 -28.18 28.97 -46.28
CA ALA A 497 -29.62 28.75 -46.17
C ALA A 497 -30.22 28.56 -47.58
N PRO A 498 -31.24 27.69 -47.75
CA PRO A 498 -31.97 27.60 -48.99
C PRO A 498 -33.10 28.65 -49.03
N ALA A 499 -33.16 29.40 -50.13
CA ALA A 499 -34.32 30.20 -50.50
C ALA A 499 -35.46 29.26 -50.95
N LEU A 500 -36.61 29.35 -50.30
CA LEU A 500 -37.88 28.81 -50.78
C LEU A 500 -38.79 30.00 -51.10
N SER A 501 -39.04 30.20 -52.39
CA SER A 501 -40.11 31.06 -52.88
C SER A 501 -41.05 30.23 -53.73
N ALA A 502 -42.32 30.15 -53.34
CA ALA A 502 -43.47 30.23 -54.25
C ALA A 502 -44.78 30.25 -53.45
N SER A 503 -45.35 31.45 -53.36
CA SER A 503 -46.77 31.80 -53.53
C SER A 503 -47.88 30.90 -52.96
N SER A 504 -48.70 31.55 -52.13
CA SER A 504 -50.08 31.24 -51.72
C SER A 504 -51.03 30.86 -52.88
N PRO A 505 -52.23 30.34 -52.54
CA PRO A 505 -53.37 31.26 -52.53
C PRO A 505 -54.41 31.06 -51.40
N SER A 506 -54.96 32.20 -50.98
CA SER A 506 -56.32 32.53 -50.51
C SER A 506 -57.29 31.45 -50.03
N GLY A 507 -57.99 31.76 -48.92
CA GLY A 507 -59.42 31.45 -48.80
C GLY A 507 -59.98 31.38 -47.38
N SER A 508 -60.72 32.43 -47.01
CA SER A 508 -61.72 32.55 -45.92
C SER A 508 -61.23 32.84 -44.50
#